data_AF-A0A1I4PUV8-F1
#
_entry.id   AF-A0A1I4PUV8-F1
#
_cell.length_a   1.000
_cell.length_b   1.000
_cell.length_c   1.000
_cell.angle_alpha   90.00
_cell.angle_beta   90.00
_cell.angle_gamma   90.00
#
_symmetry.space_group_name_H-M   'P 1'
#
loop_
_entity.id
_entity.type
_entity.pdbx_description
1 polymer ?
#
loop_
_entity_poly.entity_id
_entity_poly.type
_entity_poly.pdbx_seq_one_letter_code
_entity_poly.pdbx_strand_id
1 'polypeptide(L)' 'MKRTQSRKPMSMDLEHMRMLHTEAIEQLDLMYTTLEAAEQATDTTRDSLDDISVNHWDAYMDIIHII' A
#
# COMPACT_ATOMS: atom_id res chain seq x y z
N MET A 1 -30.68 13.55 -13.29
CA MET A 1 -30.06 12.42 -14.02
C MET A 1 -28.59 12.35 -13.65
N LYS A 2 -28.18 11.34 -12.88
CA LYS A 2 -26.77 11.13 -12.52
C LYS A 2 -26.05 10.57 -13.75
N ARG A 3 -25.15 11.32 -14.35
CA ARG A 3 -24.27 10.83 -15.42
C ARG A 3 -23.33 9.81 -14.78
N THR A 4 -23.58 8.53 -15.00
CA THR A 4 -22.58 7.48 -14.80
C THR A 4 -21.47 7.74 -15.80
N GLN A 5 -20.44 8.44 -15.35
CA GLN A 5 -19.21 8.62 -16.10
C GLN A 5 -18.57 7.24 -16.18
N SER A 6 -18.79 6.54 -17.30
CA SER A 6 -18.14 5.27 -17.59
C SER A 6 -16.63 5.53 -17.54
N ARG A 7 -15.99 5.10 -16.46
CA ARG A 7 -14.54 5.13 -16.29
C ARG A 7 -14.01 4.20 -17.38
N LYS A 8 -13.64 4.76 -18.54
CA LYS A 8 -13.02 3.98 -19.61
C LYS A 8 -11.81 3.29 -18.97
N PRO A 9 -11.63 1.97 -19.14
CA PRO A 9 -10.44 1.32 -18.63
C PRO A 9 -9.23 2.04 -19.22
N MET A 10 -8.40 2.64 -18.36
CA MET A 10 -7.09 3.09 -18.80
C MET A 10 -6.39 1.83 -19.32
N SER A 11 -5.97 1.83 -20.59
CA SER A 11 -5.11 0.77 -21.08
C SER A 11 -3.76 0.94 -20.38
N MET A 12 -3.61 0.33 -19.22
CA MET A 12 -2.37 0.33 -18.48
C MET A 12 -1.41 -0.63 -19.18
N ASP A 13 -0.19 -0.18 -19.40
CA ASP A 13 0.83 -1.02 -20.00
C ASP A 13 1.16 -2.20 -19.07
N LEU A 14 1.42 -3.37 -19.64
CA LEU A 14 1.69 -4.59 -18.88
C LEU A 14 2.95 -4.46 -18.02
N GLU A 15 3.95 -3.72 -18.48
CA GLU A 15 5.15 -3.44 -17.69
C GLU A 15 4.82 -2.57 -16.48
N HIS A 16 3.98 -1.55 -16.67
CA HIS A 16 3.51 -0.70 -15.58
C HIS A 16 2.66 -1.47 -14.56
N MET A 17 1.78 -2.37 -15.00
CA MET A 17 1.03 -3.27 -14.10
C MET A 17 1.95 -4.16 -13.27
N ARG A 18 3.00 -4.73 -13.89
CA ARG A 18 3.98 -5.56 -13.18
C ARG A 18 4.75 -4.75 -12.15
N MET A 19 5.16 -3.54 -12.51
CA MET A 19 5.83 -2.62 -11.59
C MET A 19 4.94 -2.27 -10.39
N LEU A 20 3.67 -1.91 -10.61
CA LEU A 20 2.72 -1.64 -9.53
C LEU A 20 2.50 -2.85 -8.62
N HIS A 21 2.40 -4.05 -9.20
CA HIS A 21 2.32 -5.27 -8.39
C HIS A 21 3.58 -5.51 -7.56
N THR A 22 4.77 -5.26 -8.10
CA THR A 22 6.03 -5.34 -7.34
C THR A 22 6.04 -4.33 -6.20
N GLU A 23 5.66 -3.07 -6.47
CA GLU A 23 5.60 -2.02 -5.46
C GLU A 23 4.58 -2.36 -4.35
N ALA A 24 3.42 -2.91 -4.71
CA ALA A 24 2.42 -3.36 -3.74
C ALA A 24 2.97 -4.46 -2.81
N ILE A 25 3.74 -5.41 -3.34
CA ILE A 25 4.40 -6.45 -2.55
C ILE A 25 5.44 -5.83 -1.61
N GLU A 26 6.25 -4.90 -2.11
CA GLU A 26 7.25 -4.20 -1.30
C GLU A 26 6.60 -3.42 -0.13
N GLN A 27 5.45 -2.77 -0.35
CA GLN A 27 4.72 -2.10 0.75
C GLN A 27 4.27 -3.10 1.82
N LEU A 28 3.78 -4.28 1.44
CA LEU A 28 3.39 -5.32 2.40
C LEU A 28 4.59 -5.89 3.18
N ASP A 29 5.74 -6.09 2.53
CA ASP A 29 6.96 -6.55 3.19
C ASP A 29 7.50 -5.52 4.20
N LEU A 30 7.45 -4.23 3.86
CA LEU A 30 7.81 -3.14 4.77
C LEU A 30 6.84 -3.04 5.95
N MET A 31 5.53 -3.16 5.70
CA MET A 31 4.52 -3.22 6.75
C MET A 31 4.77 -4.40 7.69
N TYR A 32 5.02 -5.60 7.15
CA TYR A 32 5.32 -6.78 7.95
C TYR A 32 6.56 -6.59 8.83
N THR A 33 7.65 -6.07 8.24
CA THR A 33 8.91 -5.83 8.96
C THR A 33 8.73 -4.81 10.09
N THR A 34 7.93 -3.75 9.85
CA THR A 34 7.67 -2.71 10.86
C THR A 34 6.82 -3.24 12.01
N LEU A 35 5.83 -4.10 11.72
CA LEU A 35 5.04 -4.80 12.74
C LEU A 35 5.90 -5.76 13.58
N GLU A 36 6.76 -6.58 12.96
CA GLU A 36 7.70 -7.44 13.70
C GLU A 36 8.64 -6.63 14.60
N ALA A 37 9.14 -5.49 14.11
CA ALA A 37 9.96 -4.60 14.93
C ALA A 37 9.16 -3.99 16.10
N ALA A 38 7.89 -3.65 15.89
CA ALA A 38 7.01 -3.08 16.91
C ALA A 38 6.75 -4.08 18.05
N GLU A 39 6.67 -5.38 17.76
CA GLU A 39 6.52 -6.43 18.77
C GLU A 39 7.69 -6.48 19.76
N GLN A 40 8.89 -6.10 19.31
CA GLN A 40 10.11 -6.09 20.12
C GLN A 40 10.39 -4.71 20.77
N ALA A 41 9.67 -3.68 20.36
CA ALA A 41 9.86 -2.31 20.85
C ALA A 41 8.97 -2.00 22.06
N THR A 42 9.37 -0.99 22.83
CA THR A 42 8.57 -0.43 23.92
C THR A 42 8.32 1.07 23.72
N ASP A 43 7.33 1.58 24.43
CA ASP A 43 6.99 3.01 24.53
C ASP A 43 6.81 3.67 23.16
N THR A 44 7.27 4.91 23.01
CA THR A 44 7.05 5.74 21.82
C THR A 44 7.63 5.17 20.54
N THR A 45 8.60 4.26 20.62
CA THR A 45 9.15 3.57 19.45
C THR A 45 8.14 2.60 18.87
N ARG A 46 7.40 1.87 19.72
CA ARG A 46 6.33 0.98 19.29
C ARG A 46 5.22 1.78 18.60
N ASP A 47 4.76 2.87 19.22
CA ASP A 47 3.72 3.73 18.64
C ASP A 47 4.15 4.27 17.27
N SER A 48 5.41 4.70 17.14
CA SER A 48 5.95 5.19 15.87
C SER A 48 6.01 4.09 14.79
N LEU A 49 6.34 2.85 15.17
CA LEU A 49 6.38 1.71 14.24
C LEU A 49 4.97 1.29 13.82
N ASP A 50 3.99 1.33 14.73
CA ASP A 50 2.58 1.11 14.41
C ASP A 50 2.08 2.15 13.39
N ASP A 51 2.37 3.44 13.60
CA ASP A 51 2.03 4.51 12.63
C ASP A 51 2.68 4.28 11.25
N ILE A 52 3.95 3.86 11.22
CA ILE A 52 4.66 3.55 9.97
C ILE A 52 3.99 2.36 9.25
N SER A 53 3.59 1.32 9.99
CA SER A 53 2.90 0.16 9.41
C SER A 53 1.57 0.55 8.74
N VAL A 54 0.81 1.46 9.35
CA VAL A 54 -0.44 1.99 8.77
C VAL A 54 -0.17 2.77 7.48
N ASN A 55 0.91 3.57 7.44
CA ASN A 55 1.28 4.29 6.21
C ASN A 55 1.61 3.34 5.05
N HIS A 56 2.30 2.22 5.33
CA HIS A 56 2.56 1.20 4.30
C HIS A 56 1.28 0.48 3.85
N TRP A 57 0.34 0.24 4.77
CA TRP A 57 -1.00 -0.27 4.42
C TRP A 57 -1.76 0.68 3.49
N ASP A 58 -1.79 1.97 3.81
CA ASP A 58 -2.47 2.98 2.99
C ASP A 58 -1.84 3.09 1.60
N ALA A 59 -0.51 3.09 1.52
CA ALA A 59 0.22 3.08 0.26
C ALA A 59 -0.08 1.83 -0.59
N TYR A 60 -0.13 0.65 0.03
CA TYR A 60 -0.56 -0.58 -0.63
C TYR A 60 -1.97 -0.45 -1.21
N MET A 61 -2.93 0.07 -0.42
CA MET A 61 -4.31 0.24 -0.85
C MET A 61 -4.43 1.22 -2.02
N ASP A 62 -3.65 2.31 -2.02
CA ASP A 62 -3.59 3.24 -3.14
C ASP A 62 -3.13 2.57 -4.44
N ILE A 63 -2.10 1.71 -4.37
CA ILE A 63 -1.63 0.95 -5.53
C ILE A 63 -2.69 -0.04 -6.03
N ILE A 64 -3.36 -0.76 -5.12
CA ILE A 64 -4.44 -1.70 -5.49
C ILE A 64 -5.64 -0.98 -6.11
N HIS A 65 -5.94 0.27 -5.71
CA HIS A 65 -6.99 1.06 -6.34
C HIS A 65 -6.65 1.56 -7.75
N ILE A 66 -5.35 1.55 -8.12
CA ILE A 66 -4.86 1.94 -9.44
C ILE A 66 -4.96 0.76 -10.42
N ILE A 67 -4.65 -0.45 -9.97
CA ILE A 67 -4.71 -1.73 -10.70
C ILE A 67 -6.16 -2.10 -11.05
#